data_AF-A0A849DWJ1-F1
#
_entry.id   AF-A0A849DWJ1-F1
#
_cell.length_a   1.000
_cell.length_b   1.000
_cell.length_c   1.000
_cell.angle_alpha   90.00
_cell.angle_beta   90.00
_cell.angle_gamma   90.00
#
_symmetry.space_group_name_H-M   'P 1'
#
loop_
_entity.id
_entity.type
_entity.pdbx_description
1 polymer ?
#
loop_
_entity_poly.entity_id
_entity_poly.type
_entity_poly.pdbx_seq_one_letter_code
_entity_poly.pdbx_strand_id
1 'polypeptide(L)'
;MEDLDPIKLKAELDQFKKEKEKIRQLMGQIGGKHAERNDRRINIFFISAISLLATNDMLHHLGGYNTPIPSLFSLEIAVLLVSVKIIWMMHKSTKVEHFQFWILNSIEFRLNDVAKQLRNLEKTVTKFHTEEELEQTIVPAINEMEAPDPEKKPPE
;
A
#
# COMPACT_ATOMS: atom_id res chain seq x y z
N MET A 1 25.63 14.62 27.99
CA MET A 1 25.29 13.34 27.35
C MET A 1 24.17 12.77 28.18
N GLU A 2 22.95 12.84 27.65
CA GLU A 2 21.75 12.40 28.36
C GLU A 2 21.74 10.87 28.33
N ASP A 3 21.94 10.24 29.49
CA ASP A 3 22.03 8.79 29.62
C ASP A 3 20.78 8.12 29.03
N LEU A 4 20.97 7.37 27.94
CA LEU A 4 19.95 6.50 27.37
C LEU A 4 19.68 5.36 28.35
N ASP A 5 18.76 5.58 29.27
CA ASP A 5 18.36 4.60 30.28
C ASP A 5 17.84 3.32 29.57
N PRO A 6 18.51 2.16 29.69
CA PRO A 6 18.17 0.95 28.94
C PRO A 6 16.75 0.42 29.24
N ILE A 7 16.20 0.86 30.37
CA ILE A 7 14.83 0.60 30.81
C ILE A 7 13.81 1.39 29.96
N LYS A 8 14.13 2.66 29.64
CA LYS A 8 13.27 3.54 28.83
C LYS A 8 13.23 3.07 27.37
N LEU A 9 14.38 2.65 26.82
CA LEU A 9 14.45 2.04 25.49
C LEU A 9 13.61 0.75 25.38
N LYS A 10 13.66 -0.12 26.39
CA LYS A 10 12.82 -1.33 26.41
C LYS A 10 11.33 -1.00 26.44
N ALA A 11 10.94 0.00 27.24
CA ALA A 11 9.55 0.43 27.35
C ALA A 11 9.03 1.03 26.03
N GLU A 12 9.84 1.86 25.37
CA GLU A 12 9.52 2.42 24.03
C GLU A 12 9.44 1.31 22.98
N LEU A 13 10.35 0.32 23.01
CA LEU A 13 10.37 -0.78 22.05
C LEU A 13 9.16 -1.71 22.19
N ASP A 14 8.67 -1.93 23.41
CA ASP A 14 7.43 -2.66 23.66
C ASP A 14 6.18 -1.86 23.25
N GLN A 15 6.20 -0.53 23.40
CA GLN A 15 5.16 0.33 22.82
C GLN A 15 5.14 0.23 21.30
N PHE A 16 6.29 0.31 20.62
CA PHE A 16 6.37 0.15 19.17
C PHE A 16 5.85 -1.21 18.70
N LYS A 17 6.17 -2.30 19.41
CA LYS A 17 5.64 -3.63 19.09
C LYS A 17 4.12 -3.70 19.23
N LYS A 18 3.56 -3.11 20.30
CA LYS A 18 2.10 -3.04 20.50
C LYS A 18 1.40 -2.24 19.42
N GLU A 19 1.94 -1.08 19.05
CA GLU A 19 1.39 -0.26 17.98
C GLU A 19 1.46 -0.98 16.63
N LYS A 20 2.58 -1.64 16.34
CA LYS A 20 2.73 -2.47 15.14
C LYS A 20 1.70 -3.60 15.07
N GLU A 21 1.49 -4.32 16.17
CA GLU A 21 0.49 -5.40 16.21
C GLU A 21 -0.93 -4.86 16.06
N LYS A 22 -1.22 -3.68 16.63
CA LYS A 22 -2.52 -3.01 16.48
C LYS A 22 -2.76 -2.59 15.04
N ILE A 23 -1.77 -2.01 14.37
CA ILE A 23 -1.82 -1.68 12.94
C ILE A 23 -2.06 -2.96 12.13
N ARG A 24 -1.34 -4.04 12.42
CA ARG A 24 -1.50 -5.33 11.76
C ARG A 24 -2.90 -5.94 11.96
N GLN A 25 -3.47 -5.84 13.16
CA GLN A 25 -4.83 -6.28 13.44
C GLN A 25 -5.87 -5.44 12.70
N LEU A 26 -5.71 -4.11 12.66
CA LEU A 26 -6.58 -3.23 11.87
C LEU A 26 -6.49 -3.57 10.37
N MET A 27 -5.28 -3.77 9.85
CA MET A 27 -5.01 -4.26 8.49
C MET A 27 -5.71 -5.61 8.23
N GLY A 28 -5.61 -6.55 9.17
CA GLY A 28 -6.22 -7.88 9.08
C GLY A 28 -7.74 -7.89 9.24
N GLN A 29 -8.32 -6.96 9.99
CA GLN A 29 -9.77 -6.75 10.07
C GLN A 29 -10.34 -6.22 8.74
N ILE A 30 -9.55 -5.40 8.04
CA ILE A 30 -9.89 -4.89 6.71
C ILE A 30 -9.67 -5.97 5.63
N GLY A 31 -8.66 -6.83 5.79
CA GLY A 31 -8.40 -8.01 4.96
C GLY A 31 -9.34 -9.21 5.20
N GLY A 32 -10.09 -9.22 6.31
CA GLY A 32 -11.41 -9.82 6.36
C GLY A 32 -11.53 -11.35 6.52
N LYS A 33 -10.86 -11.97 7.51
CA LYS A 33 -11.14 -13.40 7.86
C LYS A 33 -12.60 -13.65 8.30
N HIS A 34 -13.26 -12.64 8.89
CA HIS A 34 -14.70 -12.71 9.21
C HIS A 34 -15.61 -12.34 8.03
N ALA A 35 -15.16 -11.42 7.17
CA ALA A 35 -15.87 -11.06 5.95
C ALA A 35 -15.95 -12.25 4.98
N GLU A 36 -14.86 -13.01 4.86
CA GLU A 36 -14.76 -14.21 4.03
C GLU A 36 -15.73 -15.32 4.47
N ARG A 37 -15.87 -15.55 5.79
CA ARG A 37 -16.79 -16.58 6.31
C ARG A 37 -18.26 -16.22 6.09
N ASN A 38 -18.60 -14.93 6.15
CA ASN A 38 -19.95 -14.46 5.83
C ASN A 38 -20.20 -14.52 4.32
N ASP A 39 -19.22 -14.18 3.48
CA ASP A 39 -19.34 -14.33 2.03
C ASP A 39 -19.58 -15.75 1.61
N ARG A 40 -18.84 -16.69 2.20
CA ARG A 40 -19.04 -18.11 1.90
C ARG A 40 -20.45 -18.56 2.23
N ARG A 41 -21.00 -18.13 3.38
CA ARG A 41 -22.39 -18.46 3.76
C ARG A 41 -23.41 -17.87 2.79
N ILE A 42 -23.23 -16.60 2.42
CA ILE A 42 -24.17 -15.93 1.51
C ILE A 42 -24.04 -16.52 0.10
N ASN A 43 -22.83 -16.83 -0.36
CA ASN A 43 -22.63 -17.50 -1.64
C ASN A 43 -23.33 -18.87 -1.70
N ILE A 44 -23.19 -19.68 -0.63
CA ILE A 44 -23.89 -20.97 -0.51
C ILE A 44 -25.41 -20.77 -0.54
N PHE A 45 -25.93 -19.78 0.19
CA PHE A 45 -27.36 -19.45 0.17
C PHE A 45 -27.85 -19.13 -1.25
N PHE A 46 -27.17 -18.22 -1.96
CA PHE A 46 -27.54 -17.86 -3.34
C PHE A 46 -27.46 -19.06 -4.31
N ILE A 47 -26.41 -19.88 -4.23
CA ILE A 47 -26.27 -21.08 -5.05
C ILE A 47 -27.41 -22.06 -4.76
N SER A 48 -27.71 -22.29 -3.47
CA SER A 48 -28.79 -23.20 -3.07
C SER A 48 -30.16 -22.71 -3.54
N ALA A 49 -30.44 -21.41 -3.45
CA ALA A 49 -31.69 -20.81 -3.90
C ALA A 49 -31.86 -20.92 -5.43
N ILE A 50 -30.83 -20.59 -6.20
CA ILE A 50 -30.85 -20.72 -7.67
C ILE A 50 -31.01 -22.18 -8.07
N SER A 51 -30.28 -23.08 -7.40
CA SER A 51 -30.37 -24.52 -7.69
C SER A 51 -31.75 -25.08 -7.38
N LEU A 52 -32.39 -24.66 -6.28
CA LEU A 52 -33.76 -25.05 -5.94
C LEU A 52 -34.78 -24.56 -6.97
N LEU A 53 -34.67 -23.29 -7.40
CA LEU A 53 -35.54 -22.74 -8.45
C LEU A 53 -35.37 -23.50 -9.77
N ALA A 54 -34.13 -23.79 -10.15
CA ALA A 54 -33.82 -24.55 -11.37
C ALA A 54 -34.32 -25.99 -11.30
N THR A 55 -34.14 -26.67 -10.16
CA THR A 55 -34.67 -28.03 -9.96
C THR A 55 -36.20 -28.05 -9.97
N ASN A 56 -36.86 -27.06 -9.35
CA ASN A 56 -38.32 -26.94 -9.38
C ASN A 56 -38.87 -26.71 -10.80
N ASP A 57 -38.21 -25.84 -11.57
CA ASP A 57 -38.56 -25.58 -12.97
C ASP A 57 -38.35 -26.81 -13.86
N MET A 58 -37.23 -27.51 -13.66
CA MET A 58 -36.90 -28.75 -14.35
C MET A 58 -37.90 -29.88 -14.02
N LEU A 59 -38.32 -30.02 -12.75
CA LEU A 59 -39.35 -30.99 -12.34
C LEU A 59 -40.71 -30.66 -12.95
N HIS A 60 -41.08 -29.39 -13.05
CA HIS A 60 -42.31 -28.97 -13.69
C HIS A 60 -42.30 -29.32 -15.19
N HIS A 61 -41.20 -29.02 -15.89
CA HIS A 61 -41.08 -29.26 -17.33
C HIS A 61 -40.93 -30.74 -17.71
N LEU A 62 -40.22 -31.56 -16.91
CA LEU A 62 -39.99 -32.99 -17.20
C LEU A 62 -40.99 -33.94 -16.53
N GLY A 63 -41.51 -33.57 -15.37
CA GLY A 63 -42.31 -34.46 -14.51
C GLY A 63 -43.82 -34.27 -14.60
N GLY A 64 -44.31 -33.23 -15.29
CA GLY A 64 -45.75 -32.94 -15.39
C GLY A 64 -46.44 -32.61 -14.05
N TYR A 65 -45.65 -32.39 -13.00
CA TYR A 65 -46.15 -31.98 -11.69
C TYR A 65 -46.59 -30.51 -11.76
N ASN A 66 -47.84 -30.24 -11.41
CA ASN A 66 -48.41 -28.91 -11.37
C ASN A 66 -47.85 -28.18 -10.13
N THR A 67 -46.66 -27.62 -10.26
CA THR A 67 -46.09 -26.76 -9.22
C THR A 67 -46.88 -25.45 -9.16
N PRO A 68 -47.04 -24.84 -7.98
CA PRO A 68 -47.88 -23.67 -7.79
C PRO A 68 -47.36 -22.38 -8.44
N ILE A 69 -46.19 -22.40 -9.09
CA ILE A 69 -45.53 -21.21 -9.65
C ILE A 69 -45.31 -21.44 -11.16
N PRO A 70 -45.84 -20.58 -12.04
CA PRO A 70 -45.56 -20.65 -13.47
C PRO A 70 -44.06 -20.58 -13.78
N SER A 71 -43.58 -21.43 -14.69
CA SER A 71 -42.17 -21.54 -15.09
C SER A 71 -41.55 -20.17 -15.46
N LEU A 72 -42.26 -19.35 -16.24
CA LEU A 72 -41.81 -18.00 -16.60
C LEU A 72 -41.55 -17.10 -15.38
N PHE A 73 -42.41 -17.18 -14.37
CA PHE A 73 -42.27 -16.39 -13.15
C PHE A 73 -41.08 -16.86 -12.30
N SER A 74 -40.84 -18.18 -12.25
CA SER A 74 -39.65 -18.76 -11.61
C SER A 74 -38.35 -18.27 -12.27
N LEU A 75 -38.33 -18.21 -13.60
CA LEU A 75 -37.17 -17.73 -14.36
C LEU A 75 -36.93 -16.23 -14.15
N GLU A 76 -37.97 -15.40 -14.12
CA GLU A 76 -37.87 -13.97 -13.79
C GLU A 76 -37.28 -13.75 -12.39
N ILE A 77 -37.76 -14.50 -11.40
CA ILE A 77 -37.21 -14.46 -10.04
C ILE A 77 -35.75 -14.88 -10.03
N ALA A 78 -35.38 -15.95 -10.75
CA ALA A 78 -34.00 -16.42 -10.81
C ALA A 78 -33.05 -15.35 -11.40
N VAL A 79 -33.45 -14.70 -12.50
CA VAL A 79 -32.68 -13.62 -13.12
C VAL A 79 -32.56 -12.41 -12.19
N LEU A 80 -33.65 -12.02 -11.53
CA LEU A 80 -33.64 -10.94 -10.54
C LEU A 80 -32.67 -11.27 -9.39
N LEU A 81 -32.72 -12.49 -8.87
CA LEU A 81 -31.89 -12.95 -7.75
C LEU A 81 -30.38 -12.91 -8.13
N VAL A 82 -30.03 -13.31 -9.36
CA VAL A 82 -28.66 -13.18 -9.89
C VAL A 82 -28.24 -11.71 -10.00
N SER A 83 -29.11 -10.82 -10.50
CA SER A 83 -28.78 -9.39 -10.62
C SER A 83 -28.50 -8.75 -9.25
N VAL A 84 -29.30 -9.06 -8.24
CA VAL A 84 -29.10 -8.58 -6.86
C VAL A 84 -27.79 -9.11 -6.28
N LYS A 85 -27.42 -10.37 -6.55
CA LYS A 85 -26.13 -10.95 -6.12
C LYS A 85 -24.95 -10.18 -6.69
N ILE A 86 -25.00 -9.78 -7.96
CA ILE A 86 -23.94 -9.02 -8.62
C ILE A 86 -23.79 -7.64 -7.96
N ILE A 87 -24.89 -6.92 -7.77
CA ILE A 87 -24.89 -5.61 -7.09
C ILE A 87 -24.33 -5.75 -5.67
N TRP A 88 -24.75 -6.79 -4.95
CA TRP A 88 -24.29 -7.07 -3.60
C TRP A 88 -22.78 -7.35 -3.55
N MET A 89 -22.26 -8.14 -4.50
CA MET A 89 -20.82 -8.38 -4.66
C MET A 89 -20.04 -7.10 -4.99
N MET A 90 -20.58 -6.27 -5.89
CA MET A 90 -19.96 -5.01 -6.30
C MET A 90 -19.83 -4.04 -5.12
N HIS A 91 -20.92 -3.85 -4.37
CA HIS A 91 -20.92 -2.99 -3.17
C HIS A 91 -19.93 -3.50 -2.10
N LYS A 92 -19.72 -4.81 -2.03
CA LYS A 92 -18.73 -5.37 -1.11
C LYS A 92 -17.28 -5.11 -1.55
N SER A 93 -16.99 -5.18 -2.85
CA SER A 93 -15.65 -4.96 -3.43
C SER A 93 -15.10 -3.57 -3.10
N THR A 94 -15.95 -2.54 -3.09
CA THR A 94 -15.57 -1.13 -2.93
C THR A 94 -14.79 -0.84 -1.63
N LYS A 95 -15.06 -1.56 -0.53
CA LYS A 95 -14.34 -1.34 0.73
C LYS A 95 -12.87 -1.78 0.67
N VAL A 96 -12.60 -2.87 -0.02
CA VAL A 96 -11.24 -3.39 -0.18
C VAL A 96 -10.44 -2.49 -1.12
N GLU A 97 -11.06 -2.04 -2.20
CA GLU A 97 -10.46 -1.11 -3.17
C GLU A 97 -10.06 0.21 -2.51
N HIS A 98 -10.94 0.81 -1.69
CA HIS A 98 -10.61 2.03 -0.97
C HIS A 98 -9.41 1.85 -0.04
N PHE A 99 -9.34 0.72 0.66
CA PHE A 99 -8.22 0.42 1.53
C PHE A 99 -6.91 0.21 0.76
N GLN A 100 -6.95 -0.57 -0.33
CA GLN A 100 -5.79 -0.77 -1.21
C GLN A 100 -5.28 0.57 -1.75
N PHE A 101 -6.19 1.46 -2.13
CA PHE A 101 -5.88 2.81 -2.56
C PHE A 101 -5.17 3.63 -1.47
N TRP A 102 -5.68 3.64 -0.24
CA TRP A 102 -5.04 4.35 0.88
C TRP A 102 -3.64 3.82 1.19
N ILE A 103 -3.45 2.50 1.16
CA ILE A 103 -2.13 1.90 1.38
C ILE A 103 -1.16 2.31 0.28
N LEU A 104 -1.57 2.22 -0.99
CA LEU A 104 -0.73 2.60 -2.12
C LEU A 104 -0.31 4.07 -2.03
N ASN A 105 -1.26 4.98 -1.77
CA ASN A 105 -0.99 6.41 -1.61
C ASN A 105 -0.02 6.69 -0.45
N SER A 106 -0.16 5.97 0.67
CA SER A 106 0.75 6.11 1.81
C SER A 106 2.18 5.64 1.50
N ILE A 107 2.33 4.57 0.71
CA ILE A 107 3.63 4.05 0.28
C ILE A 107 4.25 5.00 -0.75
N GLU A 108 3.46 5.47 -1.71
CA GLU A 108 3.89 6.42 -2.73
C GLU A 108 4.42 7.71 -2.10
N PHE A 109 3.69 8.26 -1.12
CA PHE A 109 4.14 9.45 -0.38
C PHE A 109 5.48 9.22 0.33
N ARG A 110 5.61 8.09 1.05
CA ARG A 110 6.86 7.74 1.76
C ARG A 110 8.02 7.55 0.79
N LEU A 111 7.79 6.87 -0.33
CA LEU A 111 8.81 6.62 -1.34
C LEU A 111 9.28 7.94 -1.98
N ASN A 112 8.35 8.87 -2.23
CA ASN A 112 8.67 10.20 -2.74
C ASN A 112 9.52 11.01 -1.75
N ASP A 113 9.21 10.97 -0.46
CA ASP A 113 10.02 11.67 0.55
C ASP A 113 11.41 11.07 0.69
N VAL A 114 11.54 9.74 0.65
CA VAL A 114 12.85 9.06 0.60
C VAL A 114 13.63 9.50 -0.65
N ALA A 115 12.99 9.57 -1.81
CA ALA A 115 13.63 10.03 -3.04
C ALA A 115 14.12 11.48 -2.94
N LYS A 116 13.36 12.38 -2.30
CA LYS A 116 13.80 13.77 -2.04
C LYS A 116 15.01 13.80 -1.10
N GLN A 117 14.99 13.02 -0.02
CA GLN A 117 16.12 12.93 0.92
C GLN A 117 17.38 12.43 0.20
N LEU A 118 17.23 11.42 -0.66
CA LEU A 118 18.34 10.87 -1.45
C LEU A 118 18.94 11.91 -2.42
N ARG A 119 18.09 12.68 -3.11
CA ARG A 119 18.55 13.77 -3.99
C ARG A 119 19.24 14.90 -3.23
N ASN A 120 18.77 15.21 -2.02
CA ASN A 120 19.42 16.22 -1.17
C ASN A 120 20.77 15.72 -0.66
N LEU A 121 20.87 14.44 -0.32
CA LEU A 121 22.12 13.79 0.06
C LEU A 121 23.12 13.85 -1.11
N GLU A 122 22.69 13.45 -2.31
CA GLU A 122 23.52 13.51 -3.53
C GLU A 122 24.06 14.91 -3.78
N LYS A 123 23.19 15.94 -3.76
CA LYS A 123 23.63 17.34 -3.92
C LYS A 123 24.63 17.78 -2.86
N THR A 124 24.42 17.35 -1.62
CA THR A 124 25.31 17.69 -0.50
C THR A 124 26.69 17.05 -0.70
N VAL A 125 26.73 15.77 -1.08
CA VAL A 125 27.96 15.05 -1.40
C VAL A 125 28.69 15.68 -2.58
N THR A 126 27.99 16.01 -3.67
CA THR A 126 28.60 16.70 -4.82
C THR A 126 29.17 18.05 -4.42
N LYS A 127 28.44 18.85 -3.62
CA LYS A 127 28.91 20.16 -3.17
C LYS A 127 30.21 20.05 -2.37
N PHE A 128 30.30 19.10 -1.43
CA PHE A 128 31.53 18.88 -0.67
C PHE A 128 32.70 18.45 -1.56
N HIS A 129 32.46 17.60 -2.56
CA HIS A 129 33.51 17.19 -3.50
C HIS A 129 34.01 18.35 -4.37
N THR A 130 33.10 19.23 -4.84
CA THR A 130 33.47 20.41 -5.63
C THR A 130 34.18 21.49 -4.81
N GLU A 131 33.79 21.69 -3.54
CA GLU A 131 34.50 22.62 -2.64
C GLU A 131 35.91 22.11 -2.29
N GLU A 132 36.10 20.80 -2.15
CA GLU A 132 37.41 20.17 -1.92
C GLU A 132 38.35 20.32 -3.14
N GLU A 133 37.83 20.16 -4.37
CA GLU A 133 38.60 20.43 -5.60
C GLU A 133 38.93 21.92 -5.77
N LEU A 134 38.01 22.83 -5.41
CA LEU A 134 38.25 24.27 -5.46
C LEU A 134 39.29 24.72 -4.43
N GLU A 135 39.24 24.23 -3.19
CA GLU A 135 40.27 24.52 -2.17
C GLU A 135 41.64 23.98 -2.59
N GLN A 136 41.73 22.77 -3.14
CA GLN A 136 42.99 22.19 -3.60
C GLN A 136 43.60 22.93 -4.81
N THR A 137 42.78 23.53 -5.66
CA THR A 137 43.26 24.23 -6.87
C THR A 137 43.59 25.71 -6.60
N ILE A 138 42.83 26.36 -5.72
CA ILE A 138 42.93 27.81 -5.47
C ILE A 138 44.01 28.13 -4.44
N VAL A 139 44.15 27.34 -3.37
CA VAL A 139 45.13 27.61 -2.30
C VAL A 139 46.59 27.63 -2.80
N PRO A 140 47.05 26.70 -3.67
CA PRO A 140 48.40 26.78 -4.24
C PRO A 140 48.54 27.94 -5.24
N ALA A 141 47.52 28.21 -6.05
CA ALA A 141 47.55 29.27 -7.07
C ALA A 141 47.63 30.68 -6.46
N ILE A 142 46.95 30.91 -5.32
CA ILE A 142 47.07 32.17 -4.57
C ILE A 142 48.46 32.28 -3.94
N ASN A 143 48.99 31.18 -3.38
CA ASN A 143 50.32 31.16 -2.75
C ASN A 143 51.46 31.41 -3.76
N GLU A 144 51.30 30.98 -5.02
CA GLU A 144 52.24 31.29 -6.11
C GLU A 144 52.14 32.75 -6.59
N MET A 145 50.98 33.39 -6.48
CA MET A 145 50.80 34.81 -6.86
C MET A 145 51.27 35.80 -5.79
N GLU A 146 51.43 35.36 -4.53
CA GLU A 146 51.79 36.22 -3.39
C GLU A 146 53.28 36.19 -3.02
N ALA A 147 54.12 35.42 -3.72
CA ALA A 147 55.57 35.42 -3.52
C ALA A 147 56.29 36.44 -4.44
N PRO A 148 56.79 37.59 -3.95
CA PRO A 148 57.75 38.38 -4.70
C PRO A 148 59.12 37.69 -4.61
N ASP A 149 59.65 37.24 -5.75
CA ASP A 149 61.03 36.72 -5.90
C ASP A 149 62.04 37.83 -5.52
N PRO A 150 62.76 37.74 -4.39
CA PRO A 150 63.73 38.74 -3.97
C PRO A 150 65.17 38.37 -4.33
N GLU A 151 65.43 37.46 -5.29
CA GLU A 151 66.81 37.01 -5.52
C GLU A 151 67.13 36.61 -6.97
N LYS A 152 67.04 37.57 -7.90
CA LYS A 152 67.81 37.52 -9.16
C LYS A 152 68.64 38.77 -9.37
N LYS A 153 69.88 38.73 -8.92
CA LYS A 153 70.92 39.70 -9.28
C LYS A 153 71.47 39.34 -10.68
N PRO A 154 71.62 40.30 -11.61
CA PRO A 154 72.05 40.01 -12.97
C PRO A 154 73.53 39.59 -13.04
N PRO A 155 73.90 38.75 -14.02
CA PRO A 155 75.26 38.21 -14.15
C PRO A 155 76.24 39.29 -14.63
N GLU A 156 77.39 39.41 -13.94
CA GLU A 156 78.62 40.06 -14.44
C GLU A 156 79.51 39.06 -15.17
#